data_AF-A0A7K4WCJ9-F1
#
_entry.id   AF-A0A7K4WCJ9-F1
#
_cell.length_a   1.000
_cell.length_b   1.000
_cell.length_c   1.000
_cell.angle_alpha   90.00
_cell.angle_beta   90.00
_cell.angle_gamma   90.00
#
_symmetry.space_group_name_H-M   'P 1'
#
loop_
_entity.id
_entity.type
_entity.pdbx_description
1 polymer ?
#
loop_
_entity_poly.entity_id
_entity_poly.type
_entity_poly.pdbx_seq_one_letter_code
_entity_poly.pdbx_strand_id
1 'polypeptide(L)'
;PDELTSLLVVMLYDLQDRKFEARKIFNEEEPVEEVQEIGHYLYRYICKTKLAAALARCRIKYDALSIEHFVPETVWKQEQRVSALPFCVWINTFKISLEDVISDLEMKGLTKVESVSDFEHYTYAMDQHCHDVLVFPSSLKEELLNLDLFADCKLLLQ
;
A
#
# COMPACT_ATOMS: atom_id res chain seq x y z
N PRO A 1 -14.65 21.51 0.81
CA PRO A 1 -14.66 20.51 -0.29
C PRO A 1 -15.57 19.36 0.12
N ASP A 2 -16.65 19.12 -0.62
CA ASP A 2 -17.73 18.19 -0.24
C ASP A 2 -17.22 16.75 -0.12
N GLU A 3 -17.64 16.04 0.94
CA GLU A 3 -17.36 14.61 1.17
C GLU A 3 -17.72 13.73 -0.03
N LEU A 4 -18.78 14.12 -0.76
CA LEU A 4 -19.21 13.52 -2.02
C LEU A 4 -18.17 13.62 -3.15
N THR A 5 -17.42 14.73 -3.22
CA THR A 5 -16.35 14.89 -4.20
C THR A 5 -15.17 13.98 -3.87
N SER A 6 -14.84 13.85 -2.59
CA SER A 6 -13.81 12.93 -2.12
C SER A 6 -14.18 11.47 -2.42
N LEU A 7 -15.44 11.07 -2.13
CA LEU A 7 -15.95 9.74 -2.44
C LEU A 7 -15.91 9.44 -3.95
N LEU A 8 -16.35 10.40 -4.77
CA LEU A 8 -16.32 10.28 -6.23
C LEU A 8 -14.89 10.05 -6.76
N VAL A 9 -13.90 10.78 -6.25
CA VAL A 9 -12.49 10.63 -6.67
C VAL A 9 -11.95 9.25 -6.30
N VAL A 10 -12.23 8.76 -5.09
CA VAL A 10 -11.83 7.41 -4.65
C VAL A 10 -12.47 6.34 -5.54
N MET A 11 -13.76 6.47 -5.84
CA MET A 11 -14.48 5.54 -6.71
C MET A 11 -13.99 5.56 -8.16
N LEU A 12 -13.57 6.72 -8.68
CA LEU A 12 -12.97 6.83 -10.01
C LEU A 12 -11.59 6.16 -10.08
N TYR A 13 -10.79 6.29 -9.02
CA TYR A 13 -9.49 5.62 -8.92
C TYR A 13 -9.65 4.09 -8.89
N ASP A 14 -10.53 3.59 -8.01
CA ASP A 14 -10.89 2.16 -7.96
C ASP A 14 -11.42 1.64 -9.31
N LEU A 15 -12.27 2.41 -9.99
CA LEU A 15 -12.79 2.04 -11.30
C LEU A 15 -11.68 1.99 -12.36
N GLN A 16 -10.72 2.92 -12.34
CA GLN A 16 -9.59 2.93 -13.26
C GLN A 16 -8.66 1.74 -13.03
N ASP A 17 -8.31 1.44 -11.78
CA ASP A 17 -7.45 0.30 -11.41
C ASP A 17 -8.03 -1.02 -11.94
N ARG A 18 -9.35 -1.17 -11.83
CA ARG A 18 -10.12 -2.30 -12.38
C ARG A 18 -10.34 -2.22 -13.90
N LYS A 19 -9.61 -1.36 -14.62
CA LYS A 19 -9.73 -1.13 -16.08
C LYS A 19 -11.16 -0.82 -16.53
N PHE A 20 -11.88 -0.08 -15.70
CA PHE A 20 -13.29 0.28 -15.87
C PHE A 20 -14.27 -0.90 -15.85
N GLU A 21 -13.88 -2.07 -15.31
CA GLU A 21 -14.83 -3.16 -15.09
C GLU A 21 -15.81 -2.88 -13.94
N ALA A 22 -16.92 -3.61 -13.87
CA ALA A 22 -17.85 -3.52 -12.74
C ALA A 22 -17.25 -4.20 -11.51
N ARG A 23 -17.54 -3.67 -10.31
CA ARG A 23 -17.07 -4.29 -9.05
C ARG A 23 -17.84 -5.59 -8.85
N LYS A 24 -17.14 -6.67 -8.50
CA LYS A 24 -17.79 -7.90 -8.04
C LYS A 24 -18.15 -7.69 -6.57
N ILE A 25 -19.43 -7.57 -6.29
CA ILE A 25 -19.94 -7.47 -4.91
C ILE A 25 -20.08 -8.91 -4.40
N PHE A 26 -19.46 -9.22 -3.27
CA PHE A 26 -19.62 -10.51 -2.61
C PHE A 26 -20.85 -10.48 -1.71
N ASN A 27 -21.54 -11.61 -1.56
CA ASN A 27 -22.80 -11.69 -0.81
C ASN A 27 -22.66 -11.38 0.70
N GLU A 28 -21.44 -11.30 1.21
CA GLU A 28 -21.12 -11.05 2.63
C GLU A 28 -20.84 -9.56 2.93
N GLU A 29 -20.78 -8.71 1.91
CA GLU A 29 -20.51 -7.27 2.07
C GLU A 29 -21.81 -6.50 2.35
N GLU A 30 -21.84 -5.74 3.44
CA GLU A 30 -22.95 -4.83 3.74
C GLU A 30 -22.91 -3.66 2.73
N PRO A 31 -23.97 -3.47 1.91
CA PRO A 31 -23.94 -2.48 0.86
C PRO A 31 -24.06 -1.07 1.43
N VAL A 32 -23.09 -0.22 1.11
CA VAL A 32 -23.18 1.23 1.37
C VAL A 32 -23.99 1.88 0.25
N GLU A 33 -25.15 2.47 0.59
CA GLU A 33 -26.11 3.00 -0.39
C GLU A 33 -25.50 4.08 -1.30
N GLU A 34 -24.71 5.00 -0.73
CA GLU A 34 -24.05 6.09 -1.46
C GLU A 34 -23.05 5.55 -2.50
N VAL A 35 -22.34 4.48 -2.15
CA VAL A 35 -21.38 3.81 -3.05
C VAL A 35 -22.10 3.08 -4.17
N GLN A 36 -23.26 2.46 -3.89
CA GLN A 36 -24.05 1.81 -4.94
C GLN A 36 -24.67 2.83 -5.90
N GLU A 37 -25.21 3.93 -5.38
CA GLU A 37 -25.84 4.97 -6.19
C GLU A 37 -24.82 5.62 -7.12
N ILE A 38 -23.69 6.07 -6.57
CA ILE A 38 -22.60 6.65 -7.35
C ILE A 38 -22.03 5.60 -8.30
N GLY A 39 -21.86 4.36 -7.86
CA GLY A 39 -21.30 3.27 -8.67
C GLY A 39 -22.18 2.95 -9.88
N HIS A 40 -23.49 2.89 -9.69
CA HIS A 40 -24.45 2.72 -10.75
C HIS A 40 -24.50 3.94 -11.67
N TYR A 41 -24.41 5.16 -11.14
CA TYR A 41 -24.34 6.38 -11.94
C TYR A 41 -23.08 6.43 -12.81
N LEU A 42 -21.92 6.17 -12.23
CA LEU A 42 -20.63 6.05 -12.91
C LEU A 42 -20.70 4.97 -14.00
N TYR A 43 -21.20 3.78 -13.68
CA TYR A 43 -21.28 2.68 -14.64
C TYR A 43 -22.28 2.95 -15.78
N ARG A 44 -23.43 3.54 -15.47
CA ARG A 44 -24.55 3.74 -16.41
C ARG A 44 -24.41 5.00 -17.26
N TYR A 45 -24.07 6.14 -16.66
CA TYR A 45 -23.99 7.43 -17.36
C TYR A 45 -22.61 7.73 -17.90
N ILE A 46 -21.58 7.34 -17.15
CA ILE A 46 -20.18 7.54 -17.52
C ILE A 46 -19.70 6.27 -18.23
N CYS A 47 -20.23 6.01 -19.43
CA CYS A 47 -19.80 4.88 -20.26
C CYS A 47 -18.25 4.81 -20.27
N LYS A 48 -17.66 3.63 -20.04
CA LYS A 48 -16.19 3.42 -19.95
C LYS A 48 -15.41 4.28 -20.98
N THR A 49 -15.91 4.32 -22.20
CA THR A 49 -15.36 5.09 -23.33
C THR A 49 -15.39 6.62 -23.13
N LYS A 50 -16.48 7.18 -22.58
CA LYS A 50 -16.60 8.63 -22.33
C LYS A 50 -15.66 9.09 -21.22
N LEU A 51 -15.53 8.31 -20.15
CA LEU A 51 -14.60 8.60 -19.06
C LEU A 51 -13.16 8.48 -19.52
N ALA A 52 -12.80 7.36 -20.14
CA ALA A 52 -11.46 7.15 -20.66
C ALA A 52 -11.08 8.24 -21.67
N ALA A 53 -12.02 8.66 -22.53
CA ALA A 53 -11.79 9.76 -23.46
C ALA A 53 -11.69 11.12 -22.75
N ALA A 54 -12.52 11.41 -21.74
CA ALA A 54 -12.43 12.64 -20.96
C ALA A 54 -11.10 12.72 -20.20
N LEU A 55 -10.69 11.61 -19.60
CA LEU A 55 -9.42 11.49 -18.91
C LEU A 55 -8.24 11.62 -19.87
N ALA A 56 -8.29 10.96 -21.04
CA ALA A 56 -7.26 11.10 -22.07
C ALA A 56 -7.15 12.55 -22.57
N ARG A 57 -8.29 13.23 -22.77
CA ARG A 57 -8.31 14.66 -23.13
C ARG A 57 -7.70 15.53 -22.02
N CYS A 58 -8.01 15.26 -20.76
CA CYS A 58 -7.38 15.95 -19.63
C CYS A 58 -5.87 15.70 -19.60
N ARG A 59 -5.42 14.45 -19.77
CA ARG A 59 -3.99 14.09 -19.81
C ARG A 59 -3.25 14.83 -20.91
N ILE A 60 -3.78 14.86 -22.13
CA ILE A 60 -3.18 15.61 -23.26
C ILE A 60 -3.18 17.11 -22.96
N LYS A 61 -4.29 17.65 -22.44
CA LYS A 61 -4.40 19.09 -22.14
C LYS A 61 -3.38 19.57 -21.12
N TYR A 62 -3.08 18.74 -20.12
CA TYR A 62 -2.15 19.07 -19.03
C TYR A 62 -0.78 18.41 -19.18
N ASP A 63 -0.48 17.82 -20.34
CA ASP A 63 0.76 17.08 -20.64
C ASP A 63 1.15 16.06 -19.55
N ALA A 64 0.14 15.34 -19.03
CA ALA A 64 0.28 14.42 -17.91
C ALA A 64 0.46 12.97 -18.38
N LEU A 65 1.61 12.37 -18.04
CA LEU A 65 1.94 10.99 -18.39
C LEU A 65 1.07 9.96 -17.66
N SER A 66 0.63 10.25 -16.43
CA SER A 66 -0.26 9.40 -15.62
C SER A 66 -1.30 10.25 -14.89
N ILE A 67 -2.37 9.64 -14.34
CA ILE A 67 -3.33 10.38 -13.49
C ILE A 67 -2.66 10.90 -12.23
N GLU A 68 -1.63 10.21 -11.75
CA GLU A 68 -0.90 10.62 -10.56
C GLU A 68 -0.41 12.07 -10.71
N HIS A 69 -0.10 12.55 -11.92
CA HIS A 69 0.35 13.93 -12.16
C HIS A 69 -0.69 15.00 -11.79
N PHE A 70 -1.94 14.62 -11.56
CA PHE A 70 -2.99 15.50 -11.03
C PHE A 70 -3.00 15.58 -9.50
N VAL A 71 -2.31 14.66 -8.82
CA VAL A 71 -2.13 14.68 -7.38
C VAL A 71 -1.14 15.81 -7.03
N PRO A 72 -1.40 16.62 -5.99
CA PRO A 72 -0.49 17.70 -5.60
C PRO A 72 0.94 17.20 -5.33
N GLU A 73 1.95 17.96 -5.73
CA GLU A 73 3.36 17.60 -5.50
C GLU A 73 3.68 17.29 -4.03
N THR A 74 2.96 17.89 -3.09
CA THR A 74 3.13 17.63 -1.65
C THR A 74 2.84 16.19 -1.30
N VAL A 75 1.78 15.60 -1.88
CA VAL A 75 1.39 14.20 -1.65
C VAL A 75 2.37 13.26 -2.34
N TRP A 76 2.84 13.59 -3.55
CA TRP A 76 3.89 12.82 -4.21
C TRP A 76 5.20 12.79 -3.42
N LYS A 77 5.66 13.95 -2.96
CA LYS A 77 6.87 14.07 -2.15
C LYS A 77 6.69 13.35 -0.80
N GLN A 78 5.48 13.33 -0.24
CA GLN A 78 5.15 12.55 0.94
C GLN A 78 5.29 11.06 0.66
N GLU A 79 4.66 10.55 -0.41
CA GLU A 79 4.70 9.13 -0.78
C GLU A 79 6.13 8.65 -1.07
N GLN A 80 6.91 9.43 -1.81
CA GLN A 80 8.33 9.13 -2.08
C GLN A 80 9.17 9.11 -0.80
N ARG A 81 8.86 9.97 0.18
CA ARG A 81 9.55 9.94 1.48
C ARG A 81 9.14 8.70 2.29
N VAL A 82 7.86 8.33 2.26
CA VAL A 82 7.33 7.15 2.95
C VAL A 82 7.87 5.86 2.35
N SER A 83 7.99 5.76 1.02
CA SER A 83 8.55 4.58 0.37
C SER A 83 10.07 4.44 0.55
N ALA A 84 10.77 5.56 0.78
CA ALA A 84 12.19 5.56 1.11
C ALA A 84 12.46 5.32 2.61
N LEU A 85 11.44 5.40 3.47
CA LEU A 85 11.59 5.15 4.89
C LEU A 85 11.71 3.64 5.15
N PRO A 86 12.56 3.23 6.10
CA PRO A 86 12.53 1.89 6.64
C PRO A 86 11.14 1.57 7.19
N PHE A 87 10.72 0.32 7.08
CA PHE A 87 9.44 -0.12 7.64
C PHE A 87 9.66 -0.93 8.92
N CYS A 88 8.69 -0.80 9.83
CA CYS A 88 8.71 -1.48 11.10
C CYS A 88 7.83 -2.73 11.05
N VAL A 89 8.27 -3.78 11.72
CA VAL A 89 7.62 -5.08 11.80
C VAL A 89 7.54 -5.48 13.26
N TRP A 90 6.35 -5.85 13.71
CA TRP A 90 6.11 -6.37 15.05
C TRP A 90 6.28 -7.88 15.07
N ILE A 91 7.01 -8.37 16.07
CA ILE A 91 7.12 -9.77 16.41
C ILE A 91 5.90 -10.17 17.22
N ASN A 92 5.20 -11.19 16.76
CA ASN A 92 4.11 -11.78 17.51
C ASN A 92 4.67 -12.75 18.56
N THR A 93 4.99 -12.22 19.74
CA THR A 93 5.57 -12.97 20.87
C THR A 93 4.68 -14.10 21.40
N PHE A 94 3.39 -14.12 21.05
CA PHE A 94 2.49 -15.24 21.36
C PHE A 94 2.68 -16.44 20.43
N LYS A 95 3.27 -16.26 19.24
CA LYS A 95 3.47 -17.31 18.23
C LYS A 95 4.92 -17.75 18.07
N ILE A 96 5.86 -16.83 18.28
CA ILE A 96 7.28 -17.08 18.07
C ILE A 96 8.10 -16.28 19.09
N SER A 97 9.19 -16.85 19.58
CA SER A 97 10.13 -16.14 20.46
C SER A 97 11.02 -15.20 19.65
N LEU A 98 11.61 -14.21 20.33
CA LEU A 98 12.57 -13.29 19.69
C LEU A 98 13.78 -14.04 19.14
N GLU A 99 14.29 -15.02 19.90
CA GLU A 99 15.47 -15.81 19.53
C GLU A 99 15.22 -16.66 18.29
N ASP A 100 14.01 -17.24 18.17
CA ASP A 100 13.61 -18.02 17.00
C ASP A 100 13.49 -17.12 15.76
N VAL A 101 12.91 -15.91 15.89
CA VAL A 101 12.85 -14.95 14.78
C VAL A 101 14.25 -14.55 14.32
N ILE A 102 15.16 -14.23 15.25
CA ILE A 102 16.55 -13.88 14.93
C ILE A 102 17.23 -15.04 14.21
N SER A 103 17.07 -16.27 14.71
CA SER A 103 17.65 -17.46 14.11
C SER A 103 17.12 -17.70 12.69
N ASP A 104 15.81 -17.53 12.46
CA ASP A 104 15.20 -17.66 11.14
C ASP A 104 15.67 -16.58 10.16
N LEU A 105 15.84 -15.34 10.63
CA LEU A 105 16.36 -14.23 9.82
C LEU A 105 17.84 -14.44 9.46
N GLU A 106 18.66 -14.88 10.41
CA GLU A 106 20.07 -15.22 10.17
C GLU A 106 20.24 -16.42 9.23
N MET A 107 19.39 -17.44 9.36
CA MET A 107 19.37 -18.60 8.43
C MET A 107 19.05 -18.16 6.99
N LYS A 108 18.25 -17.11 6.82
CA LYS A 108 17.94 -16.51 5.52
C LYS A 108 19.00 -15.52 5.03
N GLY A 109 20.08 -15.33 5.79
CA GLY A 109 21.21 -14.49 5.42
C GLY A 109 21.05 -13.01 5.78
N LEU A 110 20.05 -12.65 6.59
CA LEU A 110 19.93 -11.28 7.09
C LEU A 110 20.87 -11.05 8.28
N THR A 111 21.56 -9.93 8.28
CA THR A 111 22.48 -9.54 9.36
C THR A 111 21.89 -8.46 10.25
N LYS A 112 22.12 -8.57 11.55
CA LYS A 112 21.68 -7.57 12.53
C LYS A 112 22.63 -6.37 12.54
N VAL A 113 22.08 -5.16 12.52
CA VAL A 113 22.81 -3.89 12.66
C VAL A 113 22.25 -3.07 13.81
N GLU A 114 23.09 -2.22 14.40
CA GLU A 114 22.73 -1.40 15.55
C GLU A 114 22.02 -0.09 15.17
N SER A 115 22.20 0.39 13.94
CA SER A 115 21.67 1.66 13.48
C SER A 115 21.07 1.55 12.09
N VAL A 116 19.98 2.29 11.89
CA VAL A 116 19.32 2.50 10.59
C VAL A 116 20.28 3.12 9.56
N SER A 117 21.34 3.81 10.02
CA SER A 117 22.35 4.43 9.14
C SER A 117 23.24 3.39 8.44
N ASP A 118 23.33 2.18 8.98
CA ASP A 118 24.16 1.09 8.47
C ASP A 118 23.34 0.08 7.65
N PHE A 119 22.14 0.48 7.19
CA PHE A 119 21.28 -0.39 6.39
C PHE A 119 21.86 -0.62 4.99
N GLU A 120 22.18 -1.88 4.73
CA GLU A 120 22.49 -2.43 3.42
C GLU A 120 21.30 -3.28 2.90
N HIS A 121 21.48 -3.99 1.78
CA HIS A 121 20.38 -4.74 1.16
C HIS A 121 19.85 -5.90 2.00
N TYR A 122 20.66 -6.55 2.83
CA TYR A 122 20.27 -7.74 3.63
C TYR A 122 20.50 -7.53 5.13
N THR A 123 20.06 -6.39 5.64
CA THR A 123 20.24 -6.02 7.05
C THR A 123 18.92 -5.72 7.76
N TYR A 124 18.91 -5.90 9.08
CA TYR A 124 17.79 -5.48 9.94
C TYR A 124 18.30 -4.89 11.24
N ALA A 125 17.56 -3.96 11.84
CA ALA A 125 17.82 -3.44 13.18
C ALA A 125 16.66 -3.77 14.12
N MET A 126 16.96 -3.82 15.42
CA MET A 126 15.93 -3.83 16.45
C MET A 126 15.66 -2.40 16.91
N ASP A 127 14.40 -2.09 17.21
CA ASP A 127 14.05 -0.79 17.79
C ASP A 127 14.64 -0.67 19.20
N GLN A 128 15.21 0.50 19.51
CA GLN A 128 15.88 0.75 20.80
C GLN A 128 14.90 0.82 21.97
N HIS A 129 13.64 1.17 21.71
CA HIS A 129 12.61 1.38 22.72
C HIS A 129 11.64 0.18 22.80
N CYS A 130 11.48 -0.56 21.71
CA CYS A 130 10.57 -1.69 21.57
C CYS A 130 11.30 -2.97 21.15
N HIS A 131 11.46 -3.91 22.08
CA HIS A 131 12.22 -5.15 21.85
C HIS A 131 11.49 -6.12 20.89
N ASP A 132 10.19 -5.93 20.71
CA ASP A 132 9.36 -6.73 19.81
C ASP A 132 9.24 -6.09 18.41
N VAL A 133 10.00 -5.04 18.12
CA VAL A 133 9.96 -4.34 16.82
C VAL A 133 11.27 -4.48 16.09
N LEU A 134 11.17 -4.95 14.85
CA LEU A 134 12.25 -5.02 13.88
C LEU A 134 12.07 -3.94 12.82
N VAL A 135 13.17 -3.35 12.37
CA VAL A 135 13.21 -2.31 11.35
C VAL A 135 14.01 -2.84 10.17
N PHE A 136 13.41 -2.77 8.98
CA PHE A 136 14.01 -3.25 7.74
C PHE A 136 14.09 -2.13 6.69
N PRO A 137 15.09 -2.16 5.80
CA PRO A 137 15.15 -1.26 4.66
C PRO A 137 13.99 -1.52 3.69
N SER A 138 13.47 -0.46 3.06
CA SER A 138 12.29 -0.56 2.19
C SER A 138 12.49 -1.47 0.97
N SER A 139 13.72 -1.67 0.52
CA SER A 139 14.07 -2.60 -0.56
C SER A 139 13.69 -4.04 -0.27
N LEU A 140 13.68 -4.47 0.99
CA LEU A 140 13.34 -5.84 1.39
C LEU A 140 11.84 -6.08 1.58
N LYS A 141 10.99 -5.06 1.41
CA LYS A 141 9.56 -5.15 1.74
C LYS A 141 8.85 -6.28 0.99
N GLU A 142 9.03 -6.37 -0.32
CA GLU A 142 8.39 -7.42 -1.12
C GLU A 142 8.93 -8.82 -0.82
N GLU A 143 10.24 -8.96 -0.59
CA GLU A 143 10.84 -10.26 -0.24
C GLU A 143 10.40 -10.74 1.15
N LEU A 144 10.36 -9.84 2.13
CA LEU A 144 9.95 -10.14 3.50
C LEU A 144 8.48 -10.56 3.57
N LEU A 145 7.58 -9.88 2.84
CA LEU A 145 6.16 -10.22 2.81
C LEU A 145 5.87 -11.61 2.23
N ASN A 146 6.80 -12.16 1.43
CA ASN A 146 6.70 -13.52 0.87
C ASN A 146 7.24 -14.61 1.80
N LEU A 147 7.80 -14.26 2.98
CA LEU A 147 8.29 -15.26 3.92
C LEU A 147 7.14 -15.93 4.68
N ASP A 148 7.32 -17.21 4.99
CA ASP A 148 6.37 -17.99 5.82
C ASP A 148 6.10 -17.34 7.19
N LEU A 149 7.03 -16.52 7.67
CA LEU A 149 6.89 -15.72 8.90
C LEU A 149 5.72 -14.73 8.84
N PHE A 150 5.44 -14.13 7.68
CA PHE A 150 4.29 -13.25 7.49
C PHE A 150 3.02 -14.04 7.19
N ALA A 151 3.12 -15.14 6.43
CA ALA A 151 1.98 -16.01 6.12
C ALA A 151 1.34 -16.60 7.39
N ASP A 152 2.15 -16.94 8.40
CA ASP A 152 1.69 -17.48 9.69
C ASP A 152 1.30 -16.38 10.72
N CYS A 153 1.33 -15.09 10.33
CA CYS A 153 1.18 -13.94 11.23
C CYS A 153 2.16 -13.97 12.44
N LYS A 154 3.37 -14.51 12.24
CA LYS A 154 4.46 -14.45 13.23
C LYS A 154 5.13 -13.07 13.22
N LEU A 155 5.16 -12.43 12.05
CA LEU A 155 5.56 -11.04 11.86
C LEU A 155 4.39 -10.23 11.32
N LEU A 156 4.23 -9.00 11.82
CA LEU A 156 3.14 -8.09 11.45
C LEU A 156 3.73 -6.77 10.95
N LEU A 157 3.36 -6.37 9.73
CA LEU A 157 3.77 -5.08 9.16
C LEU A 157 2.96 -3.93 9.79
N GLN A 158 3.62 -2.83 10.13
CA GLN A 158 2.99 -1.59 10.62
C GLN A 158 2.57 -0.64 9.49
#